data_AF-A0A7C8G094-F1
#
_entry.id   AF-A0A7C8G094-F1
#
_cell.length_a   1.000
_cell.length_b   1.000
_cell.length_c   1.000
_cell.angle_alpha   90.00
_cell.angle_beta   90.00
_cell.angle_gamma   90.00
#
_symmetry.space_group_name_H-M   'P 1'
#
loop_
_entity.id
_entity.type
_entity.pdbx_description
1 polymer ?
#
loop_
_entity_poly.entity_id
_entity_poly.type
_entity_poly.pdbx_seq_one_letter_code
_entity_poly.pdbx_strand_id
1 'polypeptide(L)'
;MKALIGLIFAFIALVGIFGILPQLGLESPFANFQNPLAGLFEQGKNAAANAALDATGLKSKAKAALEGNRDKIAAATGMSDAEVDAAIAALDIDSWEVTSLPDGATKTGSSSISYGGTDATVTTYDDPSVVTVNAMGQDVTLAVPDSAQDYLPFLGYLG
;
A
#
# COMPACT_ATOMS: atom_id res chain seq x y z
N MET A 1 -4.40 -5.01 -15.89
CA MET A 1 -3.06 -4.51 -15.48
C MET A 1 -3.13 -3.19 -14.69
N LYS A 2 -3.53 -2.04 -15.27
CA LYS A 2 -3.57 -0.74 -14.56
C LYS A 2 -4.36 -0.72 -13.24
N ALA A 3 -5.47 -1.44 -13.16
CA ALA A 3 -6.28 -1.51 -11.94
C ALA A 3 -5.68 -2.43 -10.86
N LEU A 4 -4.96 -3.50 -11.22
CA LEU A 4 -4.19 -4.34 -10.29
C LEU A 4 -2.98 -3.57 -9.74
N ILE A 5 -2.34 -2.79 -10.60
CA ILE A 5 -1.22 -1.92 -10.24
C ILE A 5 -1.71 -0.80 -9.30
N GLY A 6 -2.84 -0.18 -9.62
CA GLY A 6 -3.52 0.77 -8.75
C GLY A 6 -3.97 0.14 -7.43
N LEU A 7 -4.28 -1.15 -7.40
CA LEU A 7 -4.64 -1.90 -6.19
C LEU A 7 -3.49 -2.03 -5.20
N ILE A 8 -2.32 -2.38 -5.73
CA ILE A 8 -1.09 -2.65 -4.97
C ILE A 8 -0.51 -1.32 -4.49
N PHE A 9 -0.57 -0.30 -5.32
CA PHE A 9 -0.25 1.06 -4.92
C PHE A 9 -1.25 1.62 -3.91
N ALA A 10 -2.54 1.34 -4.10
CA ALA A 10 -3.58 1.70 -3.15
C ALA A 10 -3.32 1.04 -1.80
N PHE A 11 -2.91 -0.23 -1.80
CA PHE A 11 -2.54 -0.96 -0.60
C PHE A 11 -1.26 -0.41 0.06
N ILE A 12 -0.20 -0.18 -0.72
CA ILE A 12 1.08 0.35 -0.22
C ILE A 12 0.87 1.74 0.38
N ALA A 13 0.17 2.64 -0.30
CA ALA A 13 -0.14 3.94 0.27
C ALA A 13 -1.25 3.87 1.34
N LEU A 14 -2.11 2.84 1.37
CA LEU A 14 -3.01 2.59 2.50
C LEU A 14 -2.24 2.25 3.77
N VAL A 15 -1.23 1.38 3.70
CA VAL A 15 -0.35 1.01 4.82
C VAL A 15 0.59 2.16 5.16
N GLY A 16 1.00 2.95 4.16
CA GLY A 16 1.91 4.08 4.31
C GLY A 16 1.27 5.41 4.75
N ILE A 17 -0.04 5.64 4.55
CA ILE A 17 -0.96 6.68 5.10
C ILE A 17 -2.22 6.75 4.18
N PHE A 18 -3.36 6.22 4.65
CA PHE A 18 -4.76 6.58 4.34
C PHE A 18 -5.26 6.62 2.87
N GLY A 19 -6.18 5.67 2.57
CA GLY A 19 -7.44 5.93 1.86
C GLY A 19 -7.42 6.17 0.35
N ILE A 20 -6.97 5.21 -0.47
CA ILE A 20 -6.92 5.39 -1.94
C ILE A 20 -7.60 4.28 -2.80
N LEU A 21 -8.58 3.57 -2.24
CA LEU A 21 -9.47 2.70 -3.03
C LEU A 21 -10.37 3.40 -4.08
N PRO A 22 -10.79 4.67 -3.92
CA PRO A 22 -11.72 5.29 -4.87
C PRO A 22 -11.20 5.50 -6.30
N GLN A 23 -9.90 5.35 -6.51
CA GLN A 23 -9.25 5.44 -7.81
C GLN A 23 -9.70 4.35 -8.79
N LEU A 24 -10.30 3.28 -8.25
CA LEU A 24 -10.92 2.19 -9.01
C LEU A 24 -12.46 2.36 -9.12
N GLY A 25 -13.03 3.52 -8.74
CA GLY A 25 -14.48 3.75 -8.69
C GLY A 25 -15.15 3.12 -7.46
N LEU A 26 -14.40 2.98 -6.37
CA LEU A 26 -14.80 2.31 -5.13
C LEU A 26 -15.18 3.33 -4.06
N GLU A 27 -16.19 3.04 -3.26
CA GLU A 27 -16.46 3.89 -2.10
C GLU A 27 -15.29 3.77 -1.11
N SER A 28 -14.81 4.90 -0.55
CA SER A 28 -13.66 4.88 0.35
C SER A 28 -14.08 4.27 1.70
N PRO A 29 -13.60 3.07 2.06
CA PRO A 29 -13.88 2.48 3.39
C PRO A 29 -13.08 3.17 4.50
N PHE A 30 -12.26 4.16 4.13
CA PHE A 30 -11.43 4.96 5.02
C PHE A 30 -11.87 6.43 5.07
N ALA A 31 -13.05 6.76 4.55
CA ALA A 31 -13.62 8.09 4.74
C ALA A 31 -13.67 8.43 6.25
N ASN A 32 -13.03 9.53 6.64
CA ASN A 32 -12.83 9.96 8.04
C ASN A 32 -11.89 9.10 8.90
N PHE A 33 -11.09 8.21 8.32
CA PHE A 33 -10.04 7.55 9.07
C PHE A 33 -9.04 8.69 9.48
N GLN A 34 -8.89 8.94 10.79
CA GLN A 34 -7.85 9.83 11.34
C GLN A 34 -6.56 9.03 11.50
N ASN A 35 -5.39 9.58 11.15
CA ASN A 35 -4.10 8.87 11.24
C ASN A 35 -3.78 8.33 12.64
N PRO A 36 -4.03 7.04 12.95
CA PRO A 36 -3.74 6.47 14.26
C PRO A 36 -2.24 6.20 14.40
N LEU A 37 -1.47 6.37 13.32
CA LEU A 37 -0.02 6.21 13.30
C LEU A 37 0.71 7.55 13.43
N ALA A 38 -0.03 8.67 13.52
CA ALA A 38 0.54 9.99 13.76
C ALA A 38 1.33 9.99 15.09
N GLY A 39 2.63 10.28 15.01
CA GLY A 39 3.55 10.27 16.16
C GLY A 39 4.09 8.89 16.57
N LEU A 40 3.59 7.79 15.99
CA LEU A 40 4.11 6.43 16.29
C LEU A 40 5.36 6.12 15.47
N PHE A 41 5.45 6.64 14.25
CA PHE A 41 6.64 6.54 13.41
C PHE A 41 7.79 7.44 13.88
N GLU A 42 7.52 8.47 14.68
CA GLU A 42 8.54 9.38 15.23
C GLU A 42 9.40 8.73 16.33
N GLN A 43 8.95 7.61 16.90
CA GLN A 43 9.65 6.95 18.03
C GLN A 43 10.74 5.96 17.62
N GLY A 44 10.98 5.77 16.32
CA GLY A 44 12.16 5.04 15.81
C GLY A 44 12.26 3.55 16.19
N LYS A 45 11.15 2.93 16.62
CA LYS A 45 11.12 1.49 16.96
C LYS A 45 10.09 0.77 16.08
N ASN A 46 10.58 0.05 15.08
CA ASN A 46 9.75 -0.76 14.16
C ASN A 46 8.75 -1.65 14.92
N ALA A 47 9.15 -2.24 16.04
CA ALA A 47 8.25 -3.05 16.88
C ALA A 47 7.05 -2.27 17.44
N ALA A 48 7.23 -1.03 17.87
CA ALA A 48 6.14 -0.19 18.38
C ALA A 48 5.23 0.28 17.23
N ALA A 49 5.83 0.63 16.08
CA ALA A 49 5.09 0.99 14.87
C ALA A 49 4.27 -0.19 14.31
N ASN A 50 4.81 -1.42 14.34
CA ASN A 50 4.10 -2.64 13.95
C ASN A 50 2.96 -2.98 14.91
N ALA A 51 3.22 -2.95 16.23
CA ALA A 51 2.17 -3.17 17.22
C ALA A 51 1.03 -2.14 17.10
N ALA A 52 1.38 -0.89 16.80
CA ALA A 52 0.42 0.15 16.49
C ALA A 52 -0.37 -0.17 15.22
N LEU A 53 0.32 -0.44 14.09
CA LEU A 53 -0.27 -0.78 12.80
C LEU A 53 -1.27 -1.93 12.93
N ASP A 54 -0.93 -2.98 13.65
CA ASP A 54 -1.81 -4.12 13.90
C ASP A 54 -3.02 -3.73 14.75
N ALA A 55 -2.84 -2.89 15.78
CA ALA A 55 -3.93 -2.39 16.61
C ALA A 55 -4.91 -1.45 15.88
N THR A 56 -4.47 -0.79 14.80
CA THR A 56 -5.34 0.12 14.03
C THR A 56 -6.46 -0.61 13.26
N GLY A 57 -6.28 -1.92 13.00
CA GLY A 57 -7.12 -2.69 12.07
C GLY A 57 -7.00 -2.25 10.60
N LEU A 58 -6.00 -1.43 10.25
CA LEU A 58 -5.79 -0.91 8.89
C LEU A 58 -5.56 -2.04 7.88
N LYS A 59 -4.75 -3.06 8.23
CA LYS A 59 -4.54 -4.27 7.41
C LYS A 59 -5.87 -4.95 7.08
N SER A 60 -6.69 -5.22 8.09
CA SER A 60 -8.00 -5.87 7.91
C SER A 60 -8.97 -5.02 7.10
N LYS A 61 -9.00 -3.70 7.32
CA LYS A 61 -9.84 -2.78 6.52
C LYS A 61 -9.39 -2.72 5.06
N ALA A 62 -8.07 -2.75 4.82
CA ALA A 62 -7.52 -2.73 3.47
C ALA A 62 -7.90 -4.02 2.75
N LYS A 63 -7.73 -5.18 3.40
CA LYS A 63 -8.16 -6.48 2.88
C LYS A 63 -9.65 -6.51 2.56
N ALA A 64 -10.51 -6.13 3.51
CA ALA A 64 -11.97 -6.10 3.32
C ALA A 64 -12.39 -5.17 2.18
N ALA A 65 -11.68 -4.06 2.00
CA ALA A 65 -11.94 -3.14 0.91
C ALA A 65 -11.58 -3.70 -0.46
N LEU A 66 -10.49 -4.45 -0.55
CA LEU A 66 -10.06 -5.09 -1.79
C LEU A 66 -11.03 -6.20 -2.17
N GLU A 67 -11.39 -7.05 -1.21
CA GLU A 67 -12.38 -8.12 -1.37
C GLU A 67 -13.77 -7.57 -1.73
N GLY A 68 -14.24 -6.54 -1.03
CA GLY A 68 -15.54 -5.91 -1.27
C GLY A 68 -15.66 -5.19 -2.62
N ASN A 69 -14.55 -5.02 -3.35
CA ASN A 69 -14.50 -4.33 -4.63
C ASN A 69 -13.99 -5.21 -5.77
N ARG A 70 -13.88 -6.53 -5.52
CA ARG A 70 -13.43 -7.55 -6.46
C ARG A 70 -14.02 -7.41 -7.86
N ASP A 71 -15.35 -7.28 -7.97
CA ASP A 71 -16.05 -7.21 -9.25
C ASP A 71 -15.62 -6.01 -10.09
N LYS A 72 -15.38 -4.86 -9.44
CA LYS A 72 -14.93 -3.66 -10.12
C LYS A 72 -13.46 -3.77 -10.53
N ILE A 73 -12.64 -4.45 -9.72
CA ILE A 73 -11.24 -4.74 -10.06
C ILE A 73 -11.20 -5.69 -11.26
N ALA A 74 -12.00 -6.76 -11.27
CA ALA A 74 -12.12 -7.69 -12.38
C ALA A 74 -12.51 -6.95 -13.68
N ALA A 75 -13.57 -6.13 -13.61
CA ALA A 75 -14.04 -5.33 -14.75
C ALA A 75 -12.97 -4.34 -15.27
N ALA A 76 -12.23 -3.68 -14.39
CA ALA A 76 -11.22 -2.68 -14.77
C ALA A 76 -9.90 -3.32 -15.25
N THR A 77 -9.61 -4.55 -14.83
CA THR A 77 -8.37 -5.26 -15.19
C THR A 77 -8.54 -6.19 -16.38
N GLY A 78 -9.76 -6.62 -16.68
CA GLY A 78 -10.04 -7.73 -17.59
C GLY A 78 -9.71 -9.10 -17.00
N MET A 79 -9.37 -9.17 -15.72
CA MET A 79 -9.08 -10.42 -15.01
C MET A 79 -10.39 -11.12 -14.64
N SER A 80 -10.33 -12.44 -14.57
CA SER A 80 -11.37 -13.21 -13.90
C SER A 80 -11.35 -12.94 -12.39
N ASP A 81 -12.51 -13.10 -11.80
CA ASP A 81 -12.75 -13.19 -10.37
C ASP A 81 -11.68 -14.02 -9.62
N ALA A 82 -11.32 -15.19 -10.12
CA ALA A 82 -10.33 -16.07 -9.48
C ALA A 82 -8.91 -15.47 -9.52
N GLU A 83 -8.56 -14.80 -10.61
CA GLU A 83 -7.27 -14.10 -10.72
C GLU A 83 -7.22 -12.87 -9.81
N VAL A 84 -8.34 -12.17 -9.61
CA VAL A 84 -8.42 -11.05 -8.65
C VAL A 84 -8.23 -11.55 -7.22
N ASP A 85 -8.84 -12.68 -6.84
CA ASP A 85 -8.63 -13.29 -5.52
C ASP A 85 -7.18 -13.71 -5.32
N ALA A 86 -6.59 -14.35 -6.33
CA ALA A 86 -5.20 -14.76 -6.28
C ALA A 86 -4.26 -13.55 -6.10
N ALA A 87 -4.56 -12.44 -6.78
CA ALA A 87 -3.80 -11.20 -6.63
C ALA A 87 -3.98 -10.55 -5.24
N ILE A 88 -5.20 -10.52 -4.69
CA ILE A 88 -5.44 -10.01 -3.33
C ILE A 88 -4.75 -10.89 -2.30
N ALA A 89 -4.73 -12.21 -2.49
CA ALA A 89 -4.00 -13.13 -1.64
C ALA A 89 -2.48 -12.95 -1.76
N ALA A 90 -1.96 -12.78 -2.98
CA ALA A 90 -0.53 -12.57 -3.23
C ALA A 90 0.01 -11.27 -2.64
N LEU A 91 -0.85 -10.26 -2.42
CA LEU A 91 -0.47 -9.06 -1.69
C LEU A 91 -0.04 -9.35 -0.25
N ASP A 92 -0.51 -10.46 0.34
CA ASP A 92 -0.19 -10.89 1.71
C ASP A 92 -0.22 -9.76 2.74
N ILE A 93 -1.37 -9.07 2.77
CA ILE A 93 -1.61 -7.83 3.52
C ILE A 93 -1.24 -7.93 4.99
N ASP A 94 -1.43 -9.11 5.58
CA ASP A 94 -1.22 -9.35 7.00
C ASP A 94 0.30 -9.34 7.34
N SER A 95 1.16 -9.70 6.38
CA SER A 95 2.62 -9.79 6.52
C SER A 95 3.38 -8.48 6.28
N TRP A 96 2.69 -7.40 5.89
CA TRP A 96 3.35 -6.10 5.72
C TRP A 96 3.73 -5.50 7.07
N GLU A 97 4.96 -5.01 7.18
CA GLU A 97 5.49 -4.47 8.41
C GLU A 97 6.31 -3.22 8.17
N VAL A 98 6.30 -2.33 9.14
CA VAL A 98 7.20 -1.20 9.24
C VAL A 98 8.62 -1.71 9.45
N THR A 99 9.54 -1.24 8.64
CA THR A 99 10.95 -1.56 8.73
C THR A 99 11.81 -0.30 8.56
N SER A 100 13.12 -0.47 8.73
CA SER A 100 14.09 0.57 8.42
C SER A 100 14.60 0.37 7.01
N LEU A 101 14.83 1.47 6.29
CA LEU A 101 15.46 1.41 4.98
C LEU A 101 16.88 0.83 5.14
N PRO A 102 17.26 -0.22 4.41
CA PRO A 102 18.60 -0.79 4.47
C PRO A 102 19.66 0.24 4.09
N ASP A 103 20.82 0.18 4.75
CA ASP A 103 21.96 1.02 4.41
C ASP A 103 22.40 0.73 2.96
N GLY A 104 22.50 1.78 2.15
CA GLY A 104 22.91 1.66 0.74
C GLY A 104 21.79 1.32 -0.24
N ALA A 105 20.52 1.25 0.21
CA ALA A 105 19.38 1.07 -0.68
C ALA A 105 19.36 2.16 -1.77
N THR A 106 19.30 1.74 -3.03
CA THR A 106 19.35 2.63 -4.19
C THR A 106 17.97 2.77 -4.79
N LYS A 107 17.46 4.00 -4.87
CA LYS A 107 16.16 4.28 -5.48
C LYS A 107 16.13 3.84 -6.95
N THR A 108 15.13 3.05 -7.31
CA THR A 108 14.86 2.61 -8.69
C THR A 108 13.72 3.38 -9.34
N GLY A 109 12.77 3.88 -8.55
CA GLY A 109 11.58 4.53 -9.07
C GLY A 109 10.83 5.35 -8.02
N SER A 110 9.99 6.26 -8.50
CA SER A 110 8.99 6.93 -7.69
C SER A 110 7.71 7.06 -8.49
N SER A 111 6.59 6.87 -7.82
CA SER A 111 5.29 7.22 -8.36
C SER A 111 4.56 8.02 -7.30
N SER A 112 3.87 9.07 -7.74
CA SER A 112 3.11 9.95 -6.87
C SER A 112 1.64 9.85 -7.23
N ILE A 113 0.80 9.94 -6.22
CA ILE A 113 -0.64 9.98 -6.37
C ILE A 113 -1.23 11.07 -5.49
N SER A 114 -2.16 11.83 -6.04
CA SER A 114 -2.92 12.84 -5.32
C SER A 114 -4.38 12.42 -5.33
N TYR A 115 -4.99 12.28 -4.16
CA TYR A 115 -6.41 11.97 -4.07
C TYR A 115 -7.06 12.51 -2.80
N GLY A 116 -8.26 13.09 -2.93
CA GLY A 116 -8.98 13.69 -1.80
C GLY A 116 -8.22 14.84 -1.13
N GLY A 117 -7.31 15.50 -1.86
CA GLY A 117 -6.42 16.55 -1.33
C GLY A 117 -5.23 16.01 -0.53
N THR A 118 -4.99 14.70 -0.52
CA THR A 118 -3.84 14.05 0.12
C THR A 118 -2.89 13.53 -0.95
N ASP A 119 -1.62 13.88 -0.82
CA ASP A 119 -0.55 13.41 -1.70
C ASP A 119 0.23 12.27 -1.01
N ALA A 120 0.43 11.18 -1.76
CA ALA A 120 1.30 10.09 -1.37
C ALA A 120 2.29 9.79 -2.50
N THR A 121 3.54 9.51 -2.15
CA THR A 121 4.58 9.09 -3.09
C THR A 121 5.16 7.78 -2.61
N VAL A 122 5.13 6.76 -3.45
CA VAL A 122 5.83 5.51 -3.19
C VAL A 122 7.16 5.55 -3.91
N THR A 123 8.21 5.18 -3.20
CA THR A 123 9.59 5.02 -3.70
C THR A 123 9.94 3.54 -3.65
N THR A 124 10.42 3.02 -4.78
CA THR A 124 10.96 1.66 -4.90
C THR A 124 12.48 1.71 -4.91
N TYR A 125 13.10 0.61 -4.47
CA TYR A 125 14.54 0.45 -4.39
C TYR A 125 15.03 -0.70 -5.29
N ASP A 126 16.33 -0.87 -5.36
CA ASP A 126 17.00 -2.00 -6.02
C ASP A 126 16.78 -3.31 -5.26
N ASP A 127 16.63 -3.22 -3.95
CA ASP A 127 16.07 -4.27 -3.11
C ASP A 127 14.53 -4.23 -3.15
N PRO A 128 13.86 -5.24 -3.74
CA PRO A 128 12.40 -5.28 -3.81
C PRO A 128 11.75 -5.63 -2.46
N SER A 129 12.52 -6.04 -1.44
CA SER A 129 11.97 -6.35 -0.12
C SER A 129 11.52 -5.12 0.68
N VAL A 130 11.77 -3.91 0.17
CA VAL A 130 11.38 -2.66 0.82
C VAL A 130 10.78 -1.64 -0.13
N VAL A 131 9.83 -0.86 0.38
CA VAL A 131 9.33 0.36 -0.25
C VAL A 131 9.22 1.47 0.78
N THR A 132 9.38 2.71 0.34
CA THR A 132 9.15 3.88 1.21
C THR A 132 7.96 4.66 0.70
N VAL A 133 7.01 4.92 1.57
CA VAL A 133 5.85 5.77 1.30
C VAL A 133 6.08 7.10 1.98
N ASN A 134 6.18 8.16 1.18
CA ASN A 134 6.06 9.52 1.65
C ASN A 134 4.58 9.92 1.63
N ALA A 135 4.05 10.33 2.76
CA ALA A 135 2.74 10.95 2.82
C ALA A 135 2.70 12.00 3.92
N MET A 136 2.07 13.15 3.61
CA MET A 136 2.02 14.30 4.51
C MET A 136 3.41 14.77 5.00
N GLY A 137 4.46 14.56 4.19
CA GLY A 137 5.84 14.92 4.54
C GLY A 137 6.56 13.94 5.48
N GLN A 138 5.96 12.78 5.78
CA GLN A 138 6.60 11.72 6.56
C GLN A 138 6.92 10.51 5.67
N ASP A 139 8.14 9.99 5.80
CA ASP A 139 8.57 8.76 5.14
C ASP A 139 8.35 7.55 6.06
N VAL A 140 7.64 6.55 5.55
CA VAL A 140 7.45 5.25 6.21
C VAL A 140 8.02 4.18 5.30
N THR A 141 8.99 3.41 5.80
CA THR A 141 9.52 2.26 5.06
C THR A 141 8.79 1.00 5.49
N LEU A 142 8.35 0.22 4.51
CA LEU A 142 7.61 -1.02 4.71
C LEU A 142 8.38 -2.18 4.10
N ALA A 143 8.42 -3.29 4.83
CA ALA A 143 8.86 -4.59 4.33
C ALA A 143 7.76 -5.15 3.41
N VAL A 144 8.18 -5.55 2.21
CA VAL A 144 7.32 -6.11 1.17
C VAL A 144 7.37 -7.63 1.27
N PRO A 145 6.23 -8.32 1.48
CA PRO A 145 6.17 -9.77 1.44
C PRO A 145 6.66 -10.30 0.10
N ASP A 146 7.36 -11.43 0.10
CA ASP A 146 7.94 -12.03 -1.11
C ASP A 146 6.92 -12.18 -2.24
N SER A 147 5.69 -12.58 -1.91
CA SER A 147 4.59 -12.73 -2.88
C SER A 147 4.13 -11.41 -3.52
N ALA A 148 4.42 -10.26 -2.90
CA ALA A 148 4.04 -8.94 -3.37
C ALA A 148 5.16 -8.23 -4.16
N GLN A 149 6.41 -8.69 -4.06
CA GLN A 149 7.59 -8.04 -4.66
C GLN A 149 7.54 -7.99 -6.19
N ASP A 150 7.03 -9.05 -6.82
CA ASP A 150 6.89 -9.14 -8.29
C ASP A 150 5.96 -8.06 -8.86
N TYR A 151 5.16 -7.43 -8.01
CA TYR A 151 4.24 -6.40 -8.45
C TYR A 151 4.80 -4.97 -8.38
N LEU A 152 5.90 -4.75 -7.65
CA LEU A 152 6.51 -3.43 -7.47
C LEU A 152 6.95 -2.76 -8.79
N PRO A 153 7.55 -3.47 -9.77
CA PRO A 153 7.96 -2.85 -11.03
C PRO A 153 6.79 -2.21 -11.78
N PHE A 154 5.57 -2.70 -11.56
CA PHE A 154 4.42 -2.15 -12.23
C PHE A 154 3.95 -0.81 -11.66
N LEU A 155 4.35 -0.43 -10.44
CA LEU A 155 3.97 0.86 -9.84
C LEU A 155 4.41 2.05 -10.70
N GLY A 156 5.52 1.91 -11.44
CA GLY A 156 6.00 2.90 -12.40
C GLY A 156 5.00 3.26 -13.51
N TYR A 157 3.96 2.44 -13.75
CA TYR A 157 2.90 2.72 -14.72
C TYR A 157 1.76 3.60 -14.18
N LEU A 158 1.86 4.08 -12.92
CA LEU A 158 0.88 4.96 -12.30
C LEU A 158 1.22 6.46 -12.44
N GLY A 159 2.38 6.77 -13.02
CA GLY A 159 2.80 8.12 -13.41
C GLY A 159 2.23 8.56 -14.75
#